data_AF-A0A6B3ID61-F1
#
_entry.id   AF-A0A6B3ID61-F1
#
_cell.length_a   1.000
_cell.length_b   1.000
_cell.length_c   1.000
_cell.angle_alpha   90.00
_cell.angle_beta   90.00
_cell.angle_gamma   90.00
#
_symmetry.space_group_name_H-M   'P 1'
#
loop_
_entity.id
_entity.type
_entity.pdbx_description
1 polymer ?
#
loop_
_entity_poly.entity_id
_entity_poly.type
_entity_poly.pdbx_seq_one_letter_code
_entity_poly.pdbx_strand_id
1 'polypeptide(L)'
;NLAGGLIMLAAVIGLYVVAGTFSLSEIVEARANGTLEMATSTERWLFLGFFFAFAIKAPLWPLHTWLPNAMGEATAPVAVLITAIVDKVGTFAML
;
A
#
# COMPACT_ATOMS: atom_id res chain seq x y z
N ASN A 1 4.46 -12.08 2.10
CA ASN A 1 3.43 -11.25 1.42
C ASN A 1 2.06 -11.20 2.10
N LEU A 2 1.58 -12.27 2.77
CA LEU A 2 0.28 -12.25 3.45
C LEU A 2 0.13 -11.10 4.45
N ALA A 3 1.11 -10.88 5.33
CA ALA A 3 1.07 -9.81 6.33
C ALA A 3 0.85 -8.42 5.71
N GLY A 4 1.61 -8.06 4.67
CA GLY A 4 1.42 -6.78 3.96
C GLY A 4 0.08 -6.70 3.21
N GLY A 5 -0.50 -7.83 2.81
CA GLY A 5 -1.86 -7.89 2.26
C GLY A 5 -2.93 -7.63 3.32
N LEU A 6 -2.81 -8.26 4.50
CA LEU A 6 -3.74 -8.08 5.60
C LEU A 6 -3.69 -6.67 6.20
N ILE A 7 -2.50 -6.08 6.32
CA ILE A 7 -2.34 -4.68 6.75
C ILE A 7 -3.00 -3.73 5.74
N MET A 8 -2.79 -3.97 4.44
CA MET A 8 -3.45 -3.20 3.38
C MET A 8 -4.97 -3.30 3.47
N LEU A 9 -5.49 -4.52 3.64
CA LEU A 9 -6.92 -4.76 3.78
C LEU A 9 -7.50 -4.01 4.99
N ALA A 10 -6.83 -4.07 6.15
CA ALA A 10 -7.24 -3.34 7.34
C ALA A 10 -7.27 -1.82 7.11
N ALA A 11 -6.27 -1.26 6.41
CA ALA A 11 -6.22 0.16 6.09
C ALA A 11 -7.34 0.58 5.12
N VAL A 12 -7.62 -0.23 4.09
CA VAL A 12 -8.72 0.02 3.14
C VAL A 12 -10.08 -0.05 3.82
N ILE A 13 -10.30 -1.04 4.68
CA ILE A 13 -11.54 -1.14 5.49
C ILE A 13 -11.65 0.08 6.42
N GLY A 14 -10.57 0.45 7.10
CA GLY A 14 -10.55 1.62 7.98
C GLY A 14 -10.89 2.92 7.23
N LEU A 15 -10.34 3.11 6.03
CA LEU A 15 -10.66 4.25 5.18
C LEU A 15 -12.13 4.24 4.75
N TYR A 16 -12.67 3.08 4.37
CA TYR A 16 -14.08 2.92 4.00
C TYR A 16 -15.02 3.30 5.14
N VAL A 17 -14.72 2.90 6.38
CA VAL A 17 -15.57 3.24 7.55
C VAL A 17 -15.70 4.75 7.72
N VAL A 18 -14.69 5.52 7.36
CA VAL A 18 -14.68 6.99 7.48
C VAL A 18 -15.24 7.66 6.21
N ALA A 19 -14.92 7.13 5.03
CA ALA A 19 -15.27 7.73 3.75
C ALA A 19 -16.62 7.29 3.16
N GLY A 20 -17.10 6.10 3.52
CA GLY A 20 -18.34 5.51 2.99
C GLY A 20 -18.27 5.02 1.53
N THR A 21 -17.11 5.13 0.88
CA THR A 21 -16.88 4.75 -0.53
C THR A 21 -15.49 4.14 -0.70
N PHE A 22 -15.27 3.38 -1.78
CA PHE A 22 -13.95 2.90 -2.21
C PHE A 22 -13.37 3.73 -3.38
N SER A 23 -14.13 4.70 -3.87
CA SER A 23 -13.72 5.59 -4.96
C SER A 23 -12.68 6.59 -4.47
N LEU A 24 -11.42 6.42 -4.89
CA LEU A 24 -10.33 7.32 -4.48
C LEU A 24 -10.58 8.77 -4.92
N SER A 25 -11.18 8.98 -6.10
CA SER A 25 -11.52 10.32 -6.59
C SER A 25 -12.52 11.01 -5.68
N GLU A 26 -13.59 10.31 -5.28
CA GLU A 26 -14.60 10.86 -4.35
C GLU A 26 -13.99 11.17 -2.98
N ILE A 27 -13.10 10.30 -2.47
CA ILE A 27 -12.42 10.50 -1.18
C ILE A 27 -11.54 11.74 -1.20
N VAL A 28 -10.73 11.90 -2.26
CA VAL A 28 -9.82 13.04 -2.41
C VAL A 28 -10.61 14.34 -2.56
N GLU A 29 -11.68 14.33 -3.36
CA GLU A 29 -12.57 15.48 -3.54
C GLU A 29 -13.27 15.86 -2.24
N ALA A 30 -13.84 14.88 -1.52
CA ALA A 30 -14.49 15.08 -0.22
C ALA A 30 -13.52 15.57 0.85
N ARG A 31 -12.24 15.19 0.76
CA ARG A 31 -11.21 15.73 1.65
C ARG A 31 -10.83 17.16 1.27
N ALA A 32 -10.71 17.46 -0.02
CA ALA A 32 -10.30 18.77 -0.51
C ALA A 32 -11.38 19.85 -0.28
N ASN A 33 -12.66 19.49 -0.36
CA ASN A 33 -13.78 20.40 -0.13
C ASN A 33 -14.21 20.50 1.35
N GLY A 34 -13.59 19.71 2.24
CA GLY A 34 -13.86 19.71 3.68
C GLY A 34 -15.09 18.92 4.12
N THR A 35 -15.74 18.14 3.25
CA THR A 35 -16.89 17.31 3.66
C THR A 35 -16.47 16.01 4.36
N LEU A 36 -15.22 15.58 4.18
CA LEU A 36 -14.62 14.43 4.86
C LEU A 36 -13.66 14.89 5.96
N GLU A 37 -14.22 15.06 7.16
CA GLU A 37 -13.46 15.33 8.37
C GLU A 37 -13.19 14.04 9.15
N MET A 38 -11.98 13.93 9.68
CA MET A 38 -11.59 12.83 10.56
C MET A 38 -10.57 13.32 11.58
N ALA A 39 -10.56 12.68 12.75
CA ALA A 39 -9.60 13.03 13.79
C ALA A 39 -8.17 12.80 13.29
N THR A 40 -7.24 13.69 13.63
CA THR A 40 -5.82 13.60 13.26
C THR A 40 -5.19 12.27 13.68
N SER A 41 -5.65 11.68 14.79
CA SER A 41 -5.21 10.34 15.20
C SER A 41 -5.58 9.27 14.18
N THR A 42 -6.81 9.31 13.65
CA THR A 42 -7.30 8.37 12.64
C THR A 42 -6.52 8.51 11.34
N GLU A 43 -6.24 9.74 10.90
CA GLU A 43 -5.40 10.01 9.72
C GLU A 43 -4.02 9.40 9.84
N ARG A 44 -3.37 9.60 11.00
CA ARG A 44 -2.04 9.04 11.27
C ARG A 44 -2.07 7.51 11.26
N TRP A 45 -3.08 6.89 11.85
CA TRP A 45 -3.20 5.42 11.84
C TRP A 45 -3.48 4.86 10.44
N LEU A 46 -4.34 5.50 9.66
CA LEU A 46 -4.59 5.13 8.27
C LEU A 46 -3.32 5.30 7.42
N PHE A 47 -2.62 6.43 7.57
CA PHE A 47 -1.34 6.66 6.92
C PHE A 47 -0.33 5.58 7.26
N LEU A 48 -0.12 5.28 8.54
CA LEU A 48 0.80 4.23 8.97
C LEU A 48 0.40 2.87 8.41
N GLY A 49 -0.89 2.55 8.39
CA GLY A 49 -1.41 1.31 7.79
C GLY A 49 -1.04 1.18 6.31
N PHE A 50 -1.34 2.19 5.49
CA PHE A 50 -0.96 2.20 4.07
C PHE A 50 0.56 2.23 3.89
N PHE A 51 1.26 3.06 4.65
CA PHE A 51 2.72 3.19 4.60
C PHE A 51 3.40 1.84 4.87
N PHE A 52 3.06 1.13 5.95
CA PHE A 52 3.66 -0.17 6.24
C PHE A 52 3.27 -1.24 5.20
N ALA A 53 2.02 -1.23 4.73
CA ALA A 53 1.59 -2.14 3.67
C ALA A 53 2.38 -1.96 2.37
N PHE A 54 2.65 -0.70 1.98
CA PHE A 54 3.44 -0.38 0.80
C PHE A 54 4.94 -0.54 1.04
N ALA A 55 5.46 -0.24 2.24
CA ALA A 55 6.86 -0.45 2.60
C ALA A 55 7.30 -1.92 2.45
N ILE A 56 6.40 -2.86 2.79
CA ILE A 56 6.61 -4.29 2.55
C ILE A 56 6.66 -4.59 1.05
N LYS A 57 5.76 -4.00 0.24
CA LYS A 57 5.68 -4.22 -1.21
C LYS A 57 6.77 -3.50 -2.02
N ALA A 58 7.29 -2.38 -1.53
CA ALA A 58 8.31 -1.51 -2.13
C ALA A 58 9.73 -1.88 -1.67
N PRO A 59 10.00 -3.17 -1.48
CA PRO A 59 11.01 -3.77 -0.60
C PRO A 59 11.94 -2.78 0.16
N LEU A 60 11.40 -2.02 1.12
CA LEU A 60 12.21 -1.07 1.91
C LEU A 60 13.05 -1.83 2.96
N TRP A 61 14.16 -1.26 3.41
CA TRP A 61 14.92 -1.80 4.54
C TRP A 61 14.12 -1.62 5.85
N PRO A 62 13.94 -2.64 6.70
CA PRO A 62 14.47 -4.01 6.65
C PRO A 62 13.50 -5.07 6.07
N LEU A 63 12.40 -4.66 5.42
CA LEU A 63 11.28 -5.50 4.96
C LEU A 63 11.46 -6.17 3.58
N HIS A 64 12.58 -5.91 2.91
CA HIS A 64 12.95 -6.40 1.57
C HIS A 64 13.22 -7.91 1.42
N THR A 65 13.23 -8.70 2.50
CA THR A 65 13.73 -10.09 2.51
C THR A 65 12.97 -11.06 1.61
N TRP A 66 11.72 -10.77 1.27
CA TRP A 66 10.93 -11.60 0.35
C TRP A 66 11.39 -11.49 -1.10
N LEU A 67 11.96 -10.35 -1.51
CA LEU A 67 12.35 -10.10 -2.90
C LEU A 67 13.53 -11.00 -3.34
N PRO A 68 14.65 -11.09 -2.59
CA PRO A 68 15.74 -12.01 -2.93
C PRO A 68 15.28 -13.46 -3.05
N ASN A 69 14.40 -13.91 -2.15
CA ASN A 69 13.86 -15.28 -2.18
C ASN A 69 13.01 -15.49 -3.44
N ALA A 70 12.10 -14.56 -3.76
CA ALA A 70 11.27 -14.65 -4.95
C ALA A 70 12.08 -14.61 -6.26
N MET A 71 13.17 -13.84 -6.30
CA MET A 71 14.08 -13.82 -7.44
C MET A 71 14.90 -15.11 -7.57
N GLY A 72 15.30 -15.73 -6.46
CA GLY A 72 16.04 -16.99 -6.46
C GLY A 72 15.25 -18.19 -7.00
N GLU A 73 13.92 -18.16 -6.87
CA GLU A 73 13.00 -19.20 -7.35
C GLU A 73 12.46 -18.94 -8.77
N ALA A 74 12.71 -17.75 -9.34
CA ALA A 74 12.17 -17.34 -10.61
C ALA A 74 13.02 -17.81 -11.82
N THR A 75 12.36 -18.12 -12.94
CA THR A 75 13.04 -18.26 -14.23
C THR A 75 13.51 -16.89 -14.73
N ALA A 76 14.50 -16.86 -15.63
CA ALA A 76 15.07 -15.59 -16.12
C ALA A 76 14.01 -14.60 -16.66
N PRO A 77 13.01 -15.00 -17.48
CA PRO A 77 11.96 -14.07 -17.93
C PRO A 77 11.09 -13.55 -16.78
N VAL A 78 10.80 -14.39 -15.78
CA VAL A 78 9.99 -14.02 -14.62
C VAL A 78 10.75 -13.07 -13.71
N ALA A 79 12.04 -13.28 -13.49
CA ALA A 79 12.89 -12.37 -12.71
C ALA A 79 12.94 -10.96 -13.34
N VAL A 80 13.01 -10.87 -14.67
CA VAL A 80 12.91 -9.59 -15.40
C VAL A 80 11.58 -8.91 -15.15
N LEU A 81 10.46 -9.65 -15.23
CA LEU A 81 9.13 -9.09 -14.94
C LEU A 81 9.01 -8.56 -13.50
N ILE A 82 9.52 -9.33 -12.52
CA ILE A 82 9.51 -8.95 -11.10
C ILE A 82 10.27 -7.64 -10.87
N THR A 83 11.48 -7.53 -11.44
CA THR A 83 12.35 -6.37 -11.24
C THR A 83 11.93 -5.14 -12.05
N ALA A 84 11.41 -5.32 -13.27
CA ALA A 84 11.01 -4.23 -14.13
C ALA A 84 9.64 -3.62 -13.76
N ILE A 85 8.71 -4.44 -13.26
CA ILE A 85 7.33 -4.00 -13.02
C ILE A 85 6.94 -4.14 -11.55
N VAL A 86 7.00 -5.35 -10.99
CA VAL A 86 6.42 -5.65 -9.67
C VAL A 86 7.07 -4.81 -8.58
N ASP A 87 8.40 -4.66 -8.63
CA ASP A 87 9.17 -3.80 -7.73
C ASP A 87 8.73 -2.32 -7.79
N LYS A 88 8.35 -1.83 -8.98
CA LYS A 88 7.97 -0.41 -9.20
C LYS A 88 6.55 -0.10 -8.76
N VAL A 89 5.64 -1.07 -8.83
CA VAL A 89 4.26 -0.89 -8.38
C VAL A 89 4.19 -0.57 -6.89
N GLY A 90 5.05 -1.18 -6.07
CA GLY A 90 5.11 -0.90 -4.64
C GLY A 90 5.49 0.54 -4.33
N THR A 91 6.54 1.04 -4.98
CA THR A 91 7.01 2.42 -4.82
C THR A 91 6.02 3.43 -5.39
N PHE A 92 5.40 3.13 -6.54
CA PHE A 92 4.37 3.97 -7.13
C PHE A 92 3.18 4.16 -6.19
N ALA A 93 2.70 3.09 -5.55
CA ALA A 93 1.57 3.17 -4.63
C ALA A 93 1.85 3.95 -3.33
N MET A 94 3.12 4.20 -3.01
CA MET A 94 3.53 5.01 -1.86
C MET A 94 3.54 6.51 -2.17
N LEU A 95 3.64 6.89 -3.45
CA LEU A 95 3.61 8.28 -3.94
C LEU A 95 2.18 8.76 -4.12
#